data_AF-A0A6P5A8R9-F1
#
_entry.id   AF-A0A6P5A8R9-F1
#
_cell.length_a   1.000
_cell.length_b   1.000
_cell.length_c   1.000
_cell.angle_alpha   90.00
_cell.angle_beta   90.00
_cell.angle_gamma   90.00
#
_symmetry.space_group_name_H-M   'P 1'
#
loop_
_entity.id
_entity.type
_entity.pdbx_description
1 polymer ?
#
loop_
_entity_poly.entity_id
_entity_poly.type
_entity_poly.pdbx_seq_one_letter_code
_entity_poly.pdbx_strand_id
1 'polypeptide(L)'
;MYPWDDQYKASVFILDMTDSDKPRWCHPKTSGDIPRNFEAVFLLDESANKAYTYRWSTGPTRQGRIWTLDLKTFTWSKTKTSGDEPAPRYAVSICELDGKMFYMFGNTKQMQNDFYTLDLSTGKVGILDIDLCGPSIPRMFDVEGHDAH
;
A
#
# COMPACT_ATOMS: atom_id res chain seq x y z
N MET A 1 7.70 25.54 -1.79
CA MET A 1 6.31 25.05 -1.66
C MET A 1 5.71 25.15 -3.06
N TYR A 2 5.46 24.03 -3.72
CA TYR A 2 4.97 24.05 -5.09
C TYR A 2 3.46 24.42 -5.10
N PRO A 3 3.00 25.30 -6.01
CA PRO A 3 1.67 25.92 -5.97
C PRO A 3 0.48 25.02 -6.37
N TRP A 4 0.68 23.70 -6.46
CA TRP A 4 -0.35 22.74 -6.90
C TRP A 4 -0.97 21.92 -5.74
N ASP A 5 -0.59 22.22 -4.50
CA ASP A 5 -0.65 21.29 -3.35
C ASP A 5 -2.02 21.18 -2.64
N ASP A 6 -3.02 21.98 -3.05
CA ASP A 6 -4.28 22.08 -2.29
C ASP A 6 -5.51 21.40 -2.89
N GLN A 7 -5.52 21.04 -4.18
CA GLN A 7 -6.75 20.61 -4.87
C GLN A 7 -6.82 19.12 -5.28
N TYR A 8 -5.74 18.34 -5.17
CA TYR A 8 -5.70 16.94 -5.63
C TYR A 8 -5.44 15.92 -4.51
N LYS A 9 -6.00 16.18 -3.32
CA LYS A 9 -5.76 15.37 -2.11
C LYS A 9 -6.61 14.09 -2.14
N ALA A 10 -5.99 12.95 -2.43
CA ALA A 10 -6.58 11.60 -2.34
C ALA A 10 -7.92 11.40 -3.07
N SER A 11 -8.11 12.08 -4.19
CA SER A 11 -9.33 11.93 -4.99
C SER A 11 -9.49 10.48 -5.43
N VAL A 12 -10.65 9.90 -5.10
CA VAL A 12 -11.03 8.57 -5.59
C VAL A 12 -11.79 8.75 -6.89
N PHE A 13 -11.42 7.99 -7.90
CA PHE A 13 -12.14 7.89 -9.16
C PHE A 13 -12.48 6.42 -9.38
N ILE A 14 -13.70 6.16 -9.80
CA ILE A 14 -14.16 4.81 -10.14
C ILE A 14 -14.49 4.81 -11.62
N LEU A 15 -13.96 3.81 -12.32
CA LEU A 15 -14.41 3.47 -13.65
C LEU A 15 -15.42 2.34 -13.52
N ASP A 16 -16.70 2.67 -13.66
CA ASP A 16 -17.77 1.69 -13.73
C ASP A 16 -17.74 1.03 -15.12
N MET A 17 -17.43 -0.27 -15.13
CA MET A 17 -17.34 -1.12 -16.31
C MET A 17 -18.47 -2.17 -16.34
N THR A 18 -19.53 -2.01 -15.54
CA THR A 18 -20.65 -2.96 -15.49
C THR A 18 -21.37 -3.12 -16.83
N ASP A 19 -21.39 -2.05 -17.64
CA ASP A 19 -21.68 -2.08 -19.06
C ASP A 19 -20.36 -1.88 -19.83
N SER A 20 -19.82 -2.97 -20.39
CA SER A 20 -18.52 -2.96 -21.09
C SER A 20 -18.51 -2.08 -22.33
N ASP A 21 -19.67 -1.82 -22.94
CA ASP A 21 -19.78 -0.99 -24.14
C ASP A 21 -19.90 0.51 -23.78
N LYS A 22 -20.20 0.82 -22.51
CA LYS A 22 -20.42 2.18 -22.01
C LYS A 22 -19.74 2.40 -20.66
N PRO A 23 -18.41 2.38 -20.60
CA PRO A 23 -17.69 2.66 -19.37
C PRO A 23 -17.96 4.09 -18.88
N ARG A 24 -18.12 4.26 -17.56
CA ARG A 24 -18.47 5.56 -16.97
C ARG A 24 -17.54 5.90 -15.81
N TRP A 25 -16.93 7.07 -15.87
CA TRP A 25 -16.21 7.62 -14.73
C TRP A 25 -17.19 8.18 -13.71
N CYS A 26 -16.96 7.90 -12.43
CA CYS A 26 -17.60 8.60 -11.33
C CYS A 26 -16.55 9.05 -10.30
N HIS A 27 -16.84 10.18 -9.66
CA HIS A 27 -15.99 10.78 -8.64
C HIS A 27 -16.78 10.81 -7.33
N PRO A 28 -16.71 9.75 -6.51
CA PRO A 28 -17.37 9.74 -5.22
C PRO A 28 -16.75 10.80 -4.31
N LYS A 29 -17.60 11.47 -3.52
CA LYS A 29 -17.12 12.38 -2.48
C LYS A 29 -16.49 11.56 -1.36
N THR A 30 -15.20 11.77 -1.12
CA THR A 30 -14.50 11.13 -0.01
C THR A 30 -14.60 11.96 1.28
N SER A 31 -14.52 11.29 2.43
CA SER A 31 -14.57 11.92 3.76
C SER A 31 -13.58 11.26 4.74
N GLY A 32 -13.53 11.74 5.99
CA GLY A 32 -12.71 11.16 7.04
C GLY A 32 -11.27 11.67 7.06
N ASP A 33 -10.34 10.81 7.50
CA ASP A 33 -8.92 11.15 7.63
C ASP A 33 -8.24 11.03 6.26
N ILE A 34 -8.39 12.05 5.41
CA ILE A 34 -7.90 12.01 4.03
C ILE A 34 -6.35 12.01 4.01
N PRO A 35 -5.69 11.03 3.37
CA PRO A 35 -4.22 11.01 3.30
C PRO A 35 -3.69 12.12 2.34
N ARG A 36 -2.47 12.64 2.57
CA ARG A 36 -1.83 13.72 1.77
C ARG A 36 -0.59 13.20 1.02
N ASN A 37 -0.37 13.50 -0.26
CA ASN A 37 0.79 13.06 -1.07
C ASN A 37 0.87 11.53 -1.26
N PHE A 38 0.85 11.06 -2.51
CA PHE A 38 0.70 9.64 -2.82
C PHE A 38 1.72 9.11 -3.81
N GLU A 39 2.34 8.00 -3.44
CA GLU A 39 2.36 6.80 -4.27
C GLU A 39 1.50 5.78 -3.52
N ALA A 40 0.43 5.29 -4.15
CA ALA A 40 -0.53 4.38 -3.55
C ALA A 40 -0.51 3.05 -4.30
N VAL A 41 -0.35 1.96 -3.56
CA VAL A 41 -0.64 0.61 -4.05
C VAL A 41 -1.85 0.13 -3.27
N PHE A 42 -2.89 -0.25 -3.98
CA PHE A 42 -4.17 -0.66 -3.40
C PHE A 42 -4.29 -2.17 -3.36
N LEU A 43 -4.73 -2.68 -2.21
CA LEU A 43 -5.27 -4.01 -2.08
C LEU A 43 -6.76 -3.92 -1.80
N LEU A 44 -7.56 -4.67 -2.56
CA LEU A 44 -9.00 -4.77 -2.38
C LEU A 44 -9.32 -5.99 -1.52
N ASP A 45 -9.89 -5.76 -0.34
CA ASP A 45 -10.56 -6.81 0.43
C ASP A 45 -12.05 -6.76 0.06
N GLU A 46 -12.45 -7.62 -0.88
CA GLU A 46 -13.83 -7.71 -1.34
C GLU A 46 -14.79 -8.15 -0.22
N SER A 47 -14.33 -9.05 0.67
CA SER A 47 -15.14 -9.57 1.76
C SER A 47 -15.52 -8.48 2.76
N ALA A 48 -14.57 -7.60 3.08
CA ALA A 48 -14.77 -6.49 3.99
C ALA A 48 -15.21 -5.20 3.28
N ASN A 49 -15.22 -5.19 1.94
CA ASN A 49 -15.51 -4.03 1.10
C ASN A 49 -14.63 -2.82 1.47
N LYS A 50 -13.33 -3.09 1.54
CA LYS A 50 -12.30 -2.11 1.94
C LYS A 50 -11.15 -2.13 0.96
N ALA A 51 -10.63 -0.96 0.64
CA ALA A 51 -9.35 -0.84 -0.03
C ALA A 51 -8.28 -0.38 0.97
N TYR A 52 -7.11 -1.00 0.92
CA TYR A 52 -5.99 -0.67 1.78
C TYR A 52 -4.87 -0.10 0.93
N THR A 53 -4.24 0.97 1.41
CA THR A 53 -3.08 1.57 0.75
C THR A 53 -1.96 1.75 1.75
N TYR A 54 -0.75 1.43 1.31
CA TYR A 54 0.45 1.85 2.02
C TYR A 54 0.83 3.26 1.59
N ARG A 55 1.21 4.10 2.54
CA ARG A 55 1.73 5.44 2.31
C ARG A 55 2.99 5.65 3.11
N TRP A 56 3.94 6.37 2.55
CA TRP A 56 5.08 6.92 3.27
C TRP A 56 5.04 8.46 3.19
N SER A 57 5.69 9.16 4.13
CA SER A 57 5.81 10.62 4.11
C SER A 57 7.28 11.06 4.12
N THR A 58 7.61 12.03 3.27
CA THR A 58 8.83 12.85 3.38
C THR A 58 8.59 13.92 4.45
N GLY A 59 8.61 13.51 5.72
CA GLY A 59 8.58 14.42 6.86
C GLY A 59 9.67 14.07 7.86
N PRO A 60 9.95 14.96 8.85
CA PRO A 60 10.91 14.67 9.91
C PRO A 60 10.51 13.42 10.72
N THR A 61 9.21 13.11 10.78
CA THR A 61 8.67 11.84 11.25
C THR A 61 8.35 10.96 10.05
N ARG A 62 9.40 10.38 9.46
CA ARG A 62 9.32 9.31 8.48
C ARG A 62 8.45 8.17 9.04
N GLN A 63 7.18 8.11 8.65
CA GLN A 63 6.25 7.05 9.07
C GLN A 63 5.60 6.40 7.85
N GLY A 64 5.82 5.09 7.69
CA GLY A 64 4.99 4.23 6.86
C GLY A 64 3.66 4.08 7.57
N ARG A 65 2.54 4.32 6.89
CA ARG A 65 1.20 4.20 7.46
C ARG A 65 0.29 3.51 6.48
N ILE A 66 -0.45 2.52 6.96
CA ILE A 66 -1.53 1.89 6.21
C ILE A 66 -2.80 2.71 6.41
N TRP A 67 -3.49 2.98 5.31
CA TRP A 67 -4.76 3.68 5.27
C TRP A 67 -5.81 2.76 4.69
N THR A 68 -7.03 2.86 5.19
CA THR A 68 -8.17 2.10 4.71
C THR A 68 -9.22 3.06 4.15
N LEU A 69 -9.72 2.75 2.97
CA LEU A 69 -10.90 3.35 2.37
C LEU A 69 -12.06 2.36 2.50
N ASP A 70 -13.11 2.75 3.20
CA ASP A 70 -14.37 2.03 3.17
C ASP A 70 -15.06 2.27 1.82
N LEU A 71 -15.29 1.21 1.04
CA LEU A 71 -15.79 1.34 -0.34
C LEU A 71 -17.31 1.53 -0.44
N LYS A 72 -18.05 1.41 0.68
CA LYS A 72 -19.49 1.68 0.73
C LYS A 72 -19.74 3.17 0.95
N THR A 73 -18.93 3.77 1.82
CA THR A 73 -19.10 5.14 2.32
C THR A 73 -18.11 6.14 1.75
N PHE A 74 -17.05 5.64 1.10
CA PHE A 74 -15.89 6.42 0.65
C PHE A 74 -15.25 7.23 1.78
N THR A 75 -15.23 6.66 2.98
CA THR A 75 -14.59 7.26 4.15
C THR A 75 -13.19 6.69 4.36
N TRP A 76 -12.21 7.59 4.40
CA TRP A 76 -10.84 7.27 4.74
C TRP A 76 -10.64 7.20 6.25
N SER A 77 -9.83 6.23 6.67
CA SER A 77 -9.39 6.10 8.05
C SER A 77 -7.95 5.62 8.12
N LYS A 78 -7.22 6.04 9.15
CA LYS A 78 -5.90 5.50 9.43
C LYS A 78 -6.05 4.09 10.02
N THR A 79 -5.42 3.09 9.41
CA THR A 79 -5.38 1.73 9.95
C THR A 79 -4.52 1.73 11.20
N LYS A 80 -5.05 1.22 12.31
CA LYS A 80 -4.26 1.01 13.52
C LYS A 80 -3.46 -0.26 13.34
N THR A 81 -2.14 -0.09 13.28
CA THR A 81 -1.17 -1.18 13.17
C THR A 81 -0.36 -1.30 14.46
N SER A 82 0.20 -2.48 14.68
CA SER A 82 1.10 -2.77 15.81
C SER A 82 2.09 -3.86 15.41
N GLY A 83 3.22 -3.95 16.11
CA GLY A 83 4.29 -4.91 15.79
C GLY A 83 5.41 -4.29 14.95
N ASP A 84 6.02 -5.09 14.09
CA ASP A 84 7.25 -4.75 13.38
C ASP A 84 6.96 -3.97 12.08
N GLU A 85 6.55 -2.72 12.22
CA GLU A 85 6.23 -1.88 11.07
C GLU A 85 7.47 -1.57 10.21
N PRO A 86 7.36 -1.62 8.87
CA PRO A 86 8.44 -1.22 8.00
C PRO A 86 8.77 0.27 8.17
N ALA A 87 10.05 0.61 8.12
CA ALA A 87 10.47 1.98 7.84
C ALA A 87 9.84 2.45 6.50
N PRO A 88 9.53 3.75 6.33
CA PRO A 88 8.86 4.22 5.12
C PRO A 88 9.75 4.03 3.90
N ARG A 89 9.13 3.54 2.81
CA ARG A 89 9.83 3.00 1.64
C ARG A 89 8.92 3.03 0.41
N TYR A 90 9.52 2.93 -0.77
CA TYR A 90 8.85 3.06 -2.08
C TYR A 90 8.75 1.70 -2.78
N ALA A 91 8.11 1.67 -3.96
CA ALA A 91 8.02 0.49 -4.82
C ALA A 91 7.45 -0.72 -4.06
N VAL A 92 6.29 -0.51 -3.42
CA VAL A 92 5.56 -1.57 -2.71
C VAL A 92 4.89 -2.48 -3.73
N SER A 93 4.88 -3.78 -3.48
CA SER A 93 3.94 -4.74 -4.07
C SER A 93 3.12 -5.33 -2.94
N ILE A 94 1.80 -5.44 -3.12
CA ILE A 94 0.89 -5.94 -2.09
C ILE A 94 0.01 -7.03 -2.71
N CYS A 95 -0.20 -8.14 -2.00
CA CYS A 95 -1.22 -9.13 -2.33
C CYS A 95 -1.96 -9.60 -1.08
N GLU A 96 -3.17 -10.12 -1.28
CA GLU A 96 -4.01 -10.70 -0.24
C GLU A 96 -3.95 -12.22 -0.37
N LEU A 97 -3.79 -12.92 0.76
CA LEU A 97 -3.90 -14.37 0.82
C LEU A 97 -4.37 -14.78 2.22
N ASP A 98 -5.46 -15.52 2.29
CA ASP A 98 -6.05 -16.09 3.52
C ASP A 98 -6.30 -15.07 4.64
N GLY A 99 -6.83 -13.89 4.30
CA GLY A 99 -7.15 -12.82 5.26
C GLY A 99 -5.92 -12.06 5.77
N LYS A 100 -4.76 -12.26 5.14
CA LYS A 100 -3.52 -11.54 5.43
C LYS A 100 -3.07 -10.77 4.20
N MET A 101 -2.64 -9.54 4.41
CA MET A 101 -1.92 -8.80 3.39
C MET A 101 -0.44 -9.11 3.48
N PHE A 102 0.13 -9.49 2.35
CA PHE A 102 1.56 -9.62 2.16
C PHE A 102 2.01 -8.40 1.40
N TYR A 103 3.10 -7.79 1.86
CA TYR A 103 3.67 -6.67 1.16
C TYR A 103 5.19 -6.76 1.13
N MET A 104 5.72 -6.54 -0.06
CA MET A 104 7.14 -6.55 -0.40
C MET A 104 7.52 -5.14 -0.81
N PHE A 105 8.74 -4.73 -0.47
CA PHE A 105 9.24 -3.42 -0.82
C PHE A 105 10.52 -3.55 -1.61
N GLY A 106 10.58 -2.93 -2.78
CA GLY A 106 11.73 -3.03 -3.67
C GLY A 106 12.80 -1.94 -3.48
N ASN A 107 12.53 -0.85 -2.74
CA ASN A 107 13.51 0.25 -2.73
C ASN A 107 13.51 1.14 -1.47
N THR A 108 14.64 1.12 -0.77
CA THR A 108 15.20 2.30 -0.10
C THR A 108 16.63 2.50 -0.62
N LYS A 109 17.35 3.56 -0.22
CA LYS A 109 18.76 3.81 -0.61
C LYS A 109 19.72 2.60 -0.45
N GLN A 110 19.27 1.55 0.23
CA GLN A 110 19.85 0.20 0.25
C GLN A 110 18.71 -0.74 -0.17
N MET A 111 18.95 -1.57 -1.19
CA MET A 111 17.95 -2.50 -1.75
C MET A 111 17.63 -3.57 -0.68
N GLN A 112 16.51 -3.44 0.03
CA GLN A 112 16.10 -4.35 1.11
C GLN A 112 14.84 -5.12 0.70
N ASN A 113 14.96 -6.43 0.52
CA ASN A 113 13.88 -7.32 0.08
C ASN A 113 13.09 -7.90 1.26
N ASP A 114 12.81 -7.10 2.29
CA ASP A 114 12.07 -7.58 3.47
C ASP A 114 10.60 -7.84 3.10
N PHE A 115 10.06 -8.97 3.57
CA PHE A 115 8.66 -9.33 3.43
C PHE A 115 7.93 -9.12 4.75
N TYR A 116 6.73 -8.56 4.66
CA TYR A 116 5.90 -8.33 5.83
C TYR A 116 4.50 -8.88 5.60
N THR A 117 3.85 -9.19 6.71
CA THR A 117 2.44 -9.56 6.78
C THR A 117 1.68 -8.53 7.62
N LEU A 118 0.46 -8.20 7.21
CA LEU A 118 -0.54 -7.53 8.02
C LEU A 118 -1.75 -8.47 8.14
N ASP A 119 -2.03 -8.89 9.37
CA ASP A 119 -3.27 -9.58 9.70
C ASP A 119 -4.43 -8.58 9.73
N LEU A 120 -5.43 -8.77 8.86
CA LEU A 120 -6.51 -7.79 8.68
C LEU A 120 -7.55 -7.81 9.79
N SER A 121 -7.63 -8.90 10.54
CA SER A 121 -8.54 -9.04 11.67
C SER A 121 -8.00 -8.32 12.92
N THR A 122 -6.69 -8.35 13.12
CA THR A 122 -6.03 -7.83 14.32
C THR A 122 -5.27 -6.52 14.10
N GLY A 123 -4.93 -6.19 12.85
CA GLY A 123 -4.02 -5.09 12.53
C GLY A 123 -2.55 -5.37 12.90
N LYS A 124 -2.20 -6.61 13.24
CA LYS A 124 -0.83 -6.98 13.63
C LYS A 124 0.05 -7.09 12.39
N VAL A 125 1.15 -6.36 12.41
CA VAL A 125 2.23 -6.45 11.44
C VAL A 125 3.30 -7.39 11.95
N GLY A 126 3.81 -8.27 11.09
CA GLY A 126 4.96 -9.12 11.39
C GLY A 126 5.89 -9.24 10.19
N ILE A 127 7.18 -9.36 10.46
CA ILE A 127 8.19 -9.73 9.45
C ILE A 127 7.96 -11.19 9.08
N LEU A 128 7.89 -11.45 7.77
CA LEU A 128 7.91 -12.79 7.23
C LEU A 128 9.34 -13.12 6.83
N ASP A 129 9.98 -13.94 7.65
CA ASP A 129 11.26 -14.54 7.29
C ASP A 129 11.00 -15.67 6.27
N ILE A 130 11.38 -15.44 5.00
CA ILE A 130 11.10 -16.35 3.88
C ILE A 130 12.14 -17.48 3.76
N ASP A 131 13.04 -17.66 4.74
CA ASP A 131 13.94 -18.83 4.80
C ASP A 131 13.23 -20.20 4.93
N LEU A 132 11.90 -20.25 4.85
CA LEU A 132 11.08 -21.44 5.09
C LEU A 132 11.03 -22.47 3.93
N CYS A 133 11.49 -22.19 2.70
CA CYS A 133 11.37 -23.16 1.59
C CYS A 133 12.50 -23.17 0.50
N GLY A 134 13.57 -22.39 0.58
CA GLY A 134 14.57 -22.32 -0.51
C GLY A 134 15.64 -21.26 -0.29
N PRO A 135 16.58 -21.05 -1.24
CA PRO A 135 17.67 -20.10 -1.05
C PRO A 135 17.10 -18.73 -0.69
N SER A 136 17.72 -18.10 0.32
CA SER A 136 17.49 -16.74 0.81
C SER A 136 16.97 -15.81 -0.29
N ILE A 137 15.96 -15.00 0.05
CA ILE A 137 15.28 -13.99 -0.79
C ILE A 137 16.14 -13.59 -2.02
N PRO A 138 15.65 -13.77 -3.26
CA PRO A 138 16.43 -13.48 -4.46
C PRO A 138 17.05 -12.09 -4.37
N ARG A 139 18.37 -12.00 -4.50
CA ARG A 139 19.04 -10.69 -4.66
C ARG A 139 18.49 -10.07 -5.94
N MET A 140 18.16 -8.79 -5.89
CA MET A 140 17.81 -8.09 -7.11
C MET A 140 19.06 -7.98 -7.96
N PHE A 141 18.96 -8.43 -9.21
CA PHE A 141 20.01 -8.29 -10.19
C PHE A 141 19.76 -7.04 -11.05
N ASP A 142 20.82 -6.36 -11.46
CA ASP A 142 20.72 -5.39 -12.54
C ASP A 142 20.35 -6.09 -13.87
N VAL A 143 20.11 -5.29 -14.91
CA VAL A 143 19.79 -5.81 -16.26
C VAL A 143 20.90 -6.68 -16.86
N GLU A 144 22.11 -6.61 -16.29
CA GLU A 144 23.29 -7.39 -16.71
C GLU A 144 23.52 -8.64 -15.84
N GLY A 145 22.74 -8.83 -14.77
CA GLY A 145 22.81 -9.99 -13.88
C GLY A 145 23.74 -9.81 -12.68
N HIS A 146 24.19 -8.60 -12.36
CA HIS A 146 25.00 -8.32 -11.17
C HIS A 146 24.13 -7.98 -9.96
N ASP A 147 24.61 -8.31 -8.76
CA ASP A 147 23.94 -7.93 -7.50
C ASP A 147 23.76 -6.40 -7.43
N ALA A 148 22.51 -5.94 -7.29
CA ALA A 148 22.19 -4.55 -7.04
C ALA A 148 22.26 -4.29 -5.52
N HIS A 149 23.28 -3.55 -5.06
CA HIS A 149 23.47 -3.15 -3.66
C HIS A 149 22.64 -1.92 -3.28
#